data_AF-A0A1W0WD61-F1
#
_entry.id   AF-A0A1W0WD61-F1
#
_cell.length_a   1.000
_cell.length_b   1.000
_cell.length_c   1.000
_cell.angle_alpha   90.00
_cell.angle_beta   90.00
_cell.angle_gamma   90.00
#
_symmetry.space_group_name_H-M   'P 1'
#
loop_
_entity.id
_entity.type
_entity.pdbx_description
1 polymer ?
#
loop_
_entity_poly.entity_id
_entity_poly.type
_entity_poly.pdbx_seq_one_letter_code
_entity_poly.pdbx_strand_id
1 'polypeptide(L)'
;MGKRGPHSKVTPELVETIRERYQGGAPHRVIADEVKISETNIRRILRNHGIEKRPRKLATLLSPAEETYLVDFLVANKTFRGKYRDLRNLMGNFAAERGIRCPFTYSWRNGFVKRHASNRQIPLHLLHLLSPKKIQLRSNEIADPEFEDPDLTVIASTIQKKQGSAIPVATSIDLNAIQNPAILKTVTTSTLLMGPSVWKQKPKLTLVQRAVKESTKAFLKAGLTREEAHELLVKLKVPGIAVEPGHDVVAAAISDVFGGEANIEPELAQVVADQEAAQLPKASRRIPQKKDQLQIELLEKVYEESPVCGDQRAKKLSTVLGLTPAQIIYWFHNTARHKRKLNSVTPAVTVEETTIVTEVPHDFNTQDAPVFVSNLMM
;
A
#
# COMPACT_ATOMS: atom_id res chain seq x y z
N MET A 1 -6.56 -30.40 20.04
CA MET A 1 -7.27 -30.39 18.74
C MET A 1 -8.76 -30.55 19.00
N GLY A 2 -9.61 -29.58 18.63
CA GLY A 2 -11.05 -29.68 18.85
C GLY A 2 -11.63 -30.79 17.97
N LYS A 3 -12.33 -31.77 18.57
CA LYS A 3 -13.05 -32.83 17.87
C LYS A 3 -13.99 -32.15 16.86
N ARG A 4 -13.76 -32.36 15.57
CA ARG A 4 -14.70 -31.90 14.54
C ARG A 4 -16.01 -32.62 14.80
N GLY A 5 -17.07 -31.87 15.08
CA GLY A 5 -18.39 -32.44 15.34
C GLY A 5 -18.83 -33.38 14.21
N PRO A 6 -19.73 -34.33 14.50
CA PRO A 6 -20.21 -35.30 13.52
C PRO A 6 -20.64 -34.59 12.24
N HIS A 7 -20.08 -35.01 11.11
CA HIS A 7 -20.48 -34.51 9.80
C HIS A 7 -21.95 -34.91 9.59
N SER A 8 -22.87 -33.96 9.64
CA SER A 8 -24.26 -34.19 9.24
C SER A 8 -24.24 -34.73 7.82
N LYS A 9 -24.73 -35.96 7.62
CA LYS A 9 -24.82 -36.58 6.29
C LYS A 9 -25.76 -35.71 5.45
N VAL A 10 -25.21 -35.03 4.45
CA VAL A 10 -25.99 -34.24 3.51
C VAL A 10 -26.57 -35.22 2.49
N THR A 11 -27.88 -35.40 2.48
CA THR A 11 -28.56 -36.24 1.49
C THR A 11 -28.62 -35.52 0.14
N PRO A 12 -28.61 -36.24 -1.00
CA PRO A 12 -28.64 -35.62 -2.32
C PRO A 12 -29.91 -34.80 -2.57
N GLU A 13 -31.05 -35.26 -2.06
CA GLU A 13 -32.34 -34.55 -2.11
C GLU A 13 -32.24 -33.15 -1.48
N LEU A 14 -31.53 -33.05 -0.36
CA LEU A 14 -31.32 -31.79 0.35
C LEU A 14 -30.48 -30.80 -0.46
N VAL A 15 -29.49 -31.32 -1.20
CA VAL A 15 -28.66 -30.50 -2.07
C VAL A 15 -29.50 -29.90 -3.19
N GLU A 16 -30.43 -30.67 -3.74
CA GLU A 16 -31.33 -30.19 -4.80
C GLU A 16 -32.30 -29.13 -4.26
N THR A 17 -32.92 -29.35 -3.10
CA THR A 17 -33.77 -28.33 -2.45
C THR A 17 -32.99 -27.03 -2.18
N ILE A 18 -31.75 -27.12 -1.68
CA ILE A 18 -30.90 -25.96 -1.45
C ILE A 18 -30.57 -25.25 -2.78
N ARG A 19 -30.29 -26.01 -3.85
CA ARG A 19 -29.99 -25.46 -5.18
C ARG A 19 -31.19 -24.71 -5.74
N GLU A 20 -32.36 -25.33 -5.77
CA GLU A 20 -33.59 -24.73 -6.30
C GLU A 20 -33.95 -23.45 -5.54
N ARG A 21 -33.93 -23.47 -4.21
CA ARG A 21 -34.21 -22.28 -3.38
C ARG A 21 -33.18 -21.17 -3.62
N TYR A 22 -31.91 -21.53 -3.77
CA TYR A 22 -30.83 -20.57 -4.03
C TYR A 22 -30.95 -19.92 -5.42
N GLN A 23 -31.27 -20.71 -6.45
CA GLN A 23 -31.50 -20.23 -7.81
C GLN A 23 -32.78 -19.40 -7.91
N GLY A 24 -33.83 -19.77 -7.16
CA GLY A 24 -35.03 -18.96 -6.93
C GLY A 24 -34.77 -17.64 -6.18
N GLY A 25 -33.54 -17.41 -5.73
CA GLY A 25 -33.09 -16.14 -5.19
C GLY A 25 -33.32 -15.97 -3.69
N ALA A 26 -33.66 -17.04 -2.96
CA ALA A 26 -33.77 -17.01 -1.52
C ALA A 26 -32.39 -16.70 -0.86
N PRO A 27 -32.34 -15.86 0.19
CA PRO A 27 -31.09 -15.60 0.89
C PRO A 27 -30.67 -16.82 1.71
N HIS A 28 -29.35 -17.04 1.88
CA HIS A 28 -28.83 -18.21 2.60
C HIS A 28 -29.43 -18.40 4.00
N ARG A 29 -29.78 -17.31 4.69
CA ARG A 29 -30.41 -17.35 6.02
C ARG A 29 -31.79 -18.00 5.99
N VAL A 30 -32.62 -17.65 5.01
CA VAL A 30 -33.96 -18.25 4.85
C VAL A 30 -33.83 -19.73 4.53
N ILE A 31 -32.91 -20.09 3.63
CA ILE A 31 -32.63 -21.51 3.30
C ILE A 31 -32.10 -22.26 4.54
N ALA A 32 -31.28 -21.62 5.37
CA ALA A 32 -30.76 -22.19 6.61
C ALA A 32 -31.85 -22.54 7.62
N ASP A 33 -32.79 -21.61 7.80
CA ASP A 33 -33.89 -21.77 8.74
C ASP A 33 -34.89 -22.84 8.27
N GLU A 34 -35.19 -22.90 6.96
CA GLU A 34 -36.07 -23.91 6.35
C GLU A 34 -35.51 -25.33 6.43
N VAL A 35 -34.22 -25.48 6.08
CA VAL A 35 -33.56 -26.78 5.99
C VAL A 35 -32.97 -27.22 7.34
N LYS A 36 -33.04 -26.36 8.37
CA LYS A 36 -32.42 -26.56 9.70
C LYS A 36 -30.92 -26.86 9.64
N ILE A 37 -30.22 -26.22 8.71
CA ILE A 37 -28.76 -26.33 8.52
C ILE A 37 -28.12 -24.97 8.73
N SER A 38 -26.97 -24.94 9.42
CA SER A 38 -26.23 -23.67 9.60
C SER A 38 -25.89 -23.00 8.26
N GLU A 39 -25.95 -21.66 8.22
CA GLU A 39 -25.66 -20.88 7.01
C GLU A 39 -24.26 -21.19 6.43
N THR A 40 -23.29 -21.47 7.31
CA THR A 40 -21.93 -21.87 6.93
C THR A 40 -21.91 -23.18 6.15
N ASN A 41 -22.73 -24.16 6.55
CA ASN A 41 -22.85 -25.43 5.85
C ASN A 41 -23.54 -25.26 4.49
N ILE A 42 -24.57 -24.42 4.37
CA ILE A 42 -25.19 -24.12 3.05
C ILE A 42 -24.15 -23.54 2.09
N ARG A 43 -23.35 -22.56 2.52
CA ARG A 43 -22.28 -21.98 1.69
C ARG A 43 -21.23 -23.03 1.29
N ARG A 44 -20.99 -24.04 2.13
CA ARG A 44 -20.08 -25.14 1.85
C ARG A 44 -20.68 -26.10 0.84
N ILE A 45 -21.96 -26.49 1.00
CA ILE A 45 -22.71 -27.34 0.07
C ILE A 45 -22.73 -26.70 -1.32
N LEU A 46 -23.18 -25.44 -1.44
CA LEU A 46 -23.22 -24.73 -2.72
C LEU A 46 -21.85 -24.72 -3.44
N ARG A 47 -20.76 -24.50 -2.68
CA ARG A 47 -19.40 -24.51 -3.21
C ARG A 47 -18.94 -25.90 -3.66
N ASN A 48 -19.20 -26.91 -2.84
CA ASN A 48 -18.74 -28.27 -3.10
C ASN A 48 -19.46 -28.88 -4.32
N HIS A 49 -20.70 -28.48 -4.57
CA HIS A 49 -21.50 -28.92 -5.71
C HIS A 49 -21.38 -28.00 -6.93
N GLY A 50 -20.40 -27.09 -6.96
CA GLY A 50 -20.11 -26.25 -8.14
C GLY A 50 -21.22 -25.27 -8.51
N ILE A 51 -22.15 -24.97 -7.61
CA ILE A 51 -23.23 -24.02 -7.88
C ILE A 51 -22.63 -22.63 -7.90
N GLU A 52 -22.80 -21.93 -9.04
CA GLU A 52 -22.27 -20.59 -9.21
C GLU A 52 -22.80 -19.67 -8.11
N LYS A 53 -21.88 -18.92 -7.49
CA LYS A 53 -22.27 -17.93 -6.50
C LYS A 53 -23.09 -16.89 -7.23
N ARG A 54 -24.33 -16.67 -6.77
CA ARG A 54 -25.13 -15.52 -7.17
C ARG A 54 -24.22 -14.29 -7.11
N PRO A 55 -24.15 -13.48 -8.17
CA PRO A 55 -23.41 -12.24 -8.10
C PRO A 55 -23.94 -11.55 -6.85
N ARG A 56 -23.06 -11.29 -5.88
CA ARG A 56 -23.47 -10.51 -4.71
C ARG A 56 -24.20 -9.32 -5.30
N LYS A 57 -25.46 -9.11 -4.93
CA LYS A 57 -26.15 -7.86 -5.26
C LYS A 57 -25.20 -6.79 -4.75
N LEU A 58 -24.37 -6.24 -5.63
CA LEU A 58 -23.62 -5.03 -5.36
C LEU A 58 -24.76 -4.12 -5.00
N ALA A 59 -24.86 -3.73 -3.73
CA ALA A 59 -26.00 -2.98 -3.24
C ALA A 59 -26.03 -1.67 -4.03
N THR A 60 -26.66 -1.71 -5.19
CA THR A 60 -27.12 -0.59 -5.95
C THR A 60 -28.28 -0.13 -5.10
N LEU A 61 -27.96 0.86 -4.25
CA LEU A 61 -28.99 1.61 -3.55
C LEU A 61 -29.83 2.42 -4.55
N LEU A 62 -29.40 2.48 -5.81
CA LEU A 62 -30.09 3.05 -6.96
C LEU A 62 -30.86 1.94 -7.69
N SER A 63 -32.09 2.26 -8.08
CA SER A 63 -32.82 1.53 -9.10
C SER A 63 -32.10 1.63 -10.46
N PRO A 64 -32.36 0.71 -11.40
CA PRO A 64 -31.75 0.75 -12.73
C PRO A 64 -32.01 2.06 -13.49
N ALA A 65 -33.19 2.66 -13.33
CA ALA A 65 -33.55 3.94 -13.95
C ALA A 65 -32.73 5.09 -13.36
N GLU A 66 -32.62 5.17 -12.03
CA GLU A 66 -31.79 6.18 -11.36
C GLU A 66 -30.31 6.05 -11.70
N GLU A 67 -29.82 4.81 -11.84
CA GLU A 67 -28.46 4.56 -12.26
C GLU A 67 -28.22 5.07 -13.70
N THR A 68 -29.19 4.89 -14.60
CA THR A 68 -29.12 5.41 -15.98
C THR A 68 -29.07 6.94 -16.01
N TYR A 69 -29.92 7.63 -15.24
CA TYR A 69 -29.88 9.10 -15.15
C TYR A 69 -28.53 9.63 -14.66
N LEU A 70 -27.90 8.93 -13.70
CA LEU A 70 -26.58 9.31 -13.21
C LEU A 70 -25.49 9.10 -14.26
N VAL A 71 -25.60 8.03 -15.06
CA VAL A 71 -24.69 7.77 -16.18
C VAL A 71 -24.83 8.86 -17.23
N ASP A 72 -26.05 9.18 -17.66
CA ASP A 72 -26.32 10.23 -18.66
C ASP A 72 -25.77 11.58 -18.20
N PHE A 73 -25.94 11.91 -16.92
CA PHE A 73 -25.38 13.10 -16.32
C PHE A 73 -23.84 13.13 -16.37
N LEU A 74 -23.15 12.01 -16.11
CA LEU A 74 -21.69 11.94 -16.25
C LEU A 74 -21.23 12.06 -17.70
N VAL A 75 -21.99 11.48 -18.64
CA VAL A 75 -21.72 11.59 -20.08
C VAL A 75 -21.88 13.03 -20.56
N ALA A 76 -22.91 13.74 -20.10
CA ALA A 76 -23.13 15.16 -20.38
C ALA A 76 -21.97 16.03 -19.84
N ASN A 77 -21.37 15.65 -18.72
CA ASN A 77 -20.25 16.35 -18.08
C ASN A 77 -18.87 15.81 -18.47
N LYS A 78 -18.70 15.30 -19.69
CA LYS A 78 -17.45 14.69 -20.17
C LYS A 78 -16.22 15.61 -20.20
N THR A 79 -16.43 16.93 -20.17
CA THR A 79 -15.36 17.94 -20.17
C THR A 79 -14.89 18.31 -18.77
N PHE A 80 -15.45 17.71 -17.72
CA PHE A 80 -15.11 18.06 -16.34
C PHE A 80 -13.62 17.82 -16.04
N ARG A 81 -12.95 18.85 -15.50
CA ARG A 81 -11.52 18.88 -15.13
C ARG A 81 -11.36 19.32 -13.67
N GLY A 82 -11.88 18.52 -12.73
CA GLY A 82 -11.82 18.82 -11.30
C GLY A 82 -11.33 17.66 -10.45
N LYS A 83 -11.32 17.85 -9.12
CA LYS A 83 -11.01 16.77 -8.18
C LYS A 83 -12.26 15.93 -7.91
N TYR A 84 -12.09 14.74 -7.33
CA TYR A 84 -13.21 13.88 -6.94
C TYR A 84 -14.23 14.59 -6.03
N ARG A 85 -13.75 15.48 -5.14
CA ARG A 85 -14.62 16.23 -4.23
C ARG A 85 -15.63 17.08 -5.00
N ASP A 86 -15.18 17.75 -6.05
CA ASP A 86 -16.02 18.64 -6.85
C ASP A 86 -17.01 17.84 -7.69
N LEU A 87 -16.54 16.73 -8.30
CA LEU A 87 -17.40 15.79 -9.02
C LEU A 87 -18.48 15.21 -8.10
N ARG A 88 -18.11 14.82 -6.88
CA ARG A 88 -19.06 14.28 -5.89
C ARG A 88 -20.12 15.31 -5.52
N ASN A 89 -19.75 16.57 -5.32
CA ASN A 89 -20.71 17.63 -5.02
C ASN A 89 -21.67 17.85 -6.19
N LEU A 90 -21.12 17.90 -7.42
CA LEU A 90 -21.90 18.07 -8.65
C LEU A 90 -22.90 16.91 -8.86
N MET A 91 -22.47 15.67 -8.68
CA MET A 91 -23.37 14.50 -8.69
C MET A 91 -24.37 14.50 -7.52
N GLY A 92 -23.96 15.02 -6.36
CA GLY A 92 -24.82 15.13 -5.18
C GLY A 92 -25.97 16.10 -5.39
N ASN A 93 -25.69 17.26 -6.00
CA ASN A 93 -26.71 18.25 -6.34
C ASN A 93 -27.70 17.69 -7.38
N PHE A 94 -27.19 17.08 -8.46
CA PHE A 94 -28.03 16.42 -9.46
C PHE A 94 -28.93 15.33 -8.85
N ALA A 95 -28.36 14.50 -7.96
CA ALA A 95 -29.13 13.46 -7.29
C ALA A 95 -30.21 14.06 -6.38
N ALA A 96 -29.91 15.16 -5.65
CA ALA A 96 -30.87 15.85 -4.81
C ALA A 96 -32.02 16.48 -5.61
N GLU A 97 -31.73 17.15 -6.74
CA GLU A 97 -32.72 17.73 -7.65
C GLU A 97 -33.70 16.69 -8.21
N ARG A 98 -33.23 15.45 -8.40
CA ARG A 98 -34.04 14.34 -8.91
C ARG A 98 -34.65 13.46 -7.81
N GLY A 99 -34.45 13.80 -6.53
CA GLY A 99 -34.90 12.98 -5.39
C GLY A 99 -34.20 11.62 -5.26
N ILE A 100 -33.06 11.45 -5.92
CA ILE A 100 -32.29 10.20 -5.95
C ILE A 100 -31.40 10.11 -4.70
N ARG A 101 -31.61 9.09 -3.88
CA ARG A 101 -30.81 8.88 -2.67
C ARG A 101 -29.50 8.14 -2.96
N CYS A 102 -28.48 8.86 -3.45
CA CYS A 102 -27.16 8.29 -3.67
C CYS A 102 -26.21 8.52 -2.48
N PRO A 103 -25.64 7.47 -1.85
CA PRO A 103 -24.81 7.65 -0.65
C PRO A 103 -23.36 8.05 -0.97
N PHE A 104 -22.91 7.92 -2.23
CA PHE A 104 -21.53 8.16 -2.69
C PHE A 104 -20.44 7.48 -1.81
N THR A 105 -20.78 6.38 -1.15
CA THR A 105 -19.83 5.64 -0.30
C THR A 105 -18.74 4.98 -1.13
N TYR A 106 -17.63 4.62 -0.49
CA TYR A 106 -16.54 3.86 -1.13
C TYR A 106 -17.03 2.56 -1.78
N SER A 107 -17.94 1.84 -1.11
CA SER A 107 -18.51 0.59 -1.62
C SER A 107 -19.35 0.83 -2.87
N TRP A 108 -20.24 1.84 -2.82
CA TRP A 108 -21.07 2.23 -3.94
C TRP A 108 -20.23 2.62 -5.16
N ARG A 109 -19.23 3.49 -4.98
CA ARG A 109 -18.34 3.94 -6.07
C ARG A 109 -17.62 2.80 -6.76
N ASN A 110 -17.03 1.89 -5.99
CA ASN A 110 -16.37 0.71 -6.56
C ASN A 110 -17.36 -0.21 -7.30
N GLY A 111 -18.58 -0.36 -6.78
CA GLY A 111 -19.64 -1.09 -7.46
C GLY A 111 -20.03 -0.44 -8.79
N PHE A 112 -20.23 0.88 -8.77
CA PHE A 112 -20.58 1.69 -9.94
C PHE A 112 -19.51 1.59 -11.02
N VAL A 113 -18.25 1.85 -10.68
CA VAL A 113 -17.14 1.74 -11.64
C VAL A 113 -17.03 0.33 -12.20
N LYS A 114 -17.19 -0.73 -11.39
CA LYS A 114 -17.14 -2.11 -11.90
C LYS A 114 -18.25 -2.44 -12.88
N ARG A 115 -19.47 -1.94 -12.65
CA ARG A 115 -20.61 -2.17 -13.55
C ARG A 115 -20.45 -1.40 -14.87
N HIS A 116 -19.91 -0.19 -14.80
CA HIS A 116 -19.77 0.70 -15.96
C HIS A 116 -18.38 0.72 -16.58
N ALA A 117 -17.41 -0.07 -16.07
CA ALA A 117 -16.06 -0.14 -16.65
C ALA A 117 -16.07 -0.66 -18.10
N SER A 118 -17.00 -1.56 -18.41
CA SER A 118 -17.19 -2.07 -19.78
C SER A 118 -18.02 -1.12 -20.64
N ASN A 119 -18.75 -0.19 -20.03
CA ASN A 119 -19.58 0.76 -20.75
C ASN A 119 -18.71 1.94 -21.22
N ARG A 120 -18.40 1.98 -22.51
CA ARG A 120 -17.57 3.03 -23.13
C ARG A 120 -18.21 4.42 -23.15
N GLN A 121 -19.46 4.56 -22.71
CA GLN A 121 -20.16 5.84 -22.66
C GLN A 121 -19.53 6.80 -21.64
N ILE A 122 -19.11 6.30 -20.47
CA ILE A 122 -18.55 7.16 -19.41
C ILE A 122 -17.06 7.41 -19.68
N PRO A 123 -16.62 8.68 -19.77
CA PRO A 123 -15.22 8.99 -19.96
C PRO A 123 -14.32 8.37 -18.87
N LEU A 124 -13.21 7.75 -19.29
CA LEU A 124 -12.29 7.04 -18.41
C LEU A 124 -11.75 7.90 -17.26
N HIS A 125 -11.51 9.19 -17.48
CA HIS A 125 -11.03 10.10 -16.44
C HIS A 125 -12.08 10.30 -15.31
N LEU A 126 -13.38 10.33 -15.64
CA LEU A 126 -14.45 10.40 -14.63
C LEU A 126 -14.55 9.08 -13.85
N LEU A 127 -14.44 7.94 -14.54
CA LEU A 127 -14.36 6.64 -13.87
C LEU A 127 -13.14 6.55 -12.94
N HIS A 128 -12.01 7.15 -13.33
CA HIS A 128 -10.81 7.23 -12.49
C HIS A 128 -11.08 8.08 -11.25
N LEU A 129 -11.73 9.25 -11.38
CA LEU A 129 -12.10 10.08 -10.23
C LEU A 129 -13.02 9.34 -9.24
N LEU A 130 -13.95 8.53 -9.76
CA LEU A 130 -14.84 7.71 -8.93
C LEU A 130 -14.11 6.53 -8.28
N SER A 131 -13.03 6.04 -8.88
CA SER A 131 -12.26 4.92 -8.32
C SER A 131 -11.26 5.39 -7.25
N PRO A 132 -11.39 4.93 -6.01
CA PRO A 132 -10.50 5.32 -4.92
C PRO A 132 -9.12 4.64 -5.00
N LYS A 133 -9.01 3.52 -5.72
CA LYS A 133 -7.72 2.98 -6.14
C LYS A 133 -7.45 3.54 -7.52
N LYS A 134 -6.22 4.00 -7.79
CA LYS A 134 -5.74 4.07 -9.17
C LYS A 134 -5.97 2.68 -9.74
N ILE A 135 -7.05 2.50 -10.49
CA ILE A 135 -7.24 1.26 -11.21
C ILE A 135 -6.04 1.32 -12.13
N GLN A 136 -5.09 0.43 -11.91
CA GLN A 136 -4.17 0.04 -12.98
C GLN A 136 -5.07 -0.68 -13.99
N LEU A 137 -5.97 0.09 -14.63
CA LEU A 137 -6.55 -0.24 -15.92
C LEU A 137 -5.30 -0.51 -16.72
N ARG A 138 -5.09 -1.79 -17.05
CA ARG A 138 -3.87 -2.28 -17.69
C ARG A 138 -3.57 -1.31 -18.82
N SER A 139 -2.57 -0.46 -18.60
CA SER A 139 -2.27 0.68 -19.46
C SER A 139 -1.65 0.22 -20.79
N ASN A 140 -1.58 -1.09 -21.01
CA ASN A 140 -1.02 -1.71 -22.19
C ASN A 140 -1.92 -1.60 -23.43
N GLU A 141 -3.13 -1.03 -23.34
CA GLU A 141 -4.04 -0.92 -24.48
C GLU A 141 -4.33 0.52 -24.92
N ILE A 142 -3.81 1.54 -24.22
CA ILE A 142 -3.97 2.95 -24.60
C ILE A 142 -2.65 3.66 -24.31
N ALA A 143 -1.67 3.45 -25.18
CA ALA A 143 -0.54 4.38 -25.29
C ALA A 143 -0.98 5.50 -26.22
N ASP A 144 -1.26 6.68 -25.66
CA ASP A 144 -1.22 7.92 -26.42
C ASP A 144 0.27 8.22 -26.73
N PRO A 145 0.69 8.31 -28.00
CA PRO A 145 2.10 8.34 -28.40
C PRO A 145 2.83 9.69 -28.27
N GLU A 146 2.28 10.70 -27.58
CA GLU A 146 2.78 12.10 -27.71
C GLU A 146 3.47 12.71 -26.47
N PHE A 147 4.04 11.94 -25.54
CA PHE A 147 4.76 12.55 -24.41
C PHE A 147 6.07 11.83 -24.06
N GLU A 148 7.14 12.17 -24.78
CA GLU A 148 8.53 11.83 -24.43
C GLU A 148 9.26 13.07 -23.87
N ASP A 149 9.72 13.00 -22.61
CA ASP A 149 10.53 14.05 -21.96
C ASP A 149 12.04 13.91 -22.31
N PRO A 150 12.68 14.90 -22.95
CA PRO A 150 14.07 14.81 -23.47
C PRO A 150 15.21 14.97 -22.44
N ASP A 151 14.93 15.34 -21.18
CA ASP A 151 15.99 15.80 -20.26
C ASP A 151 16.76 14.70 -19.50
N LEU A 152 16.24 13.48 -19.43
CA LEU A 152 16.88 12.41 -18.64
C LEU A 152 18.14 11.83 -19.30
N THR A 153 18.28 11.97 -20.62
CA THR A 153 19.41 11.47 -21.41
C THR A 153 20.68 12.30 -21.23
N VAL A 154 20.56 13.60 -20.93
CA VAL A 154 21.71 14.52 -20.78
C VAL A 154 22.41 14.35 -19.42
N ILE A 155 21.67 13.94 -18.39
CA ILE A 155 22.23 13.74 -17.04
C ILE A 155 23.03 12.43 -16.97
N ALA A 156 22.59 11.38 -17.66
CA ALA A 156 23.28 10.09 -17.69
C ALA A 156 24.67 10.17 -18.37
N SER A 157 24.80 10.96 -19.43
CA SER A 157 26.06 11.15 -20.17
C SER A 157 27.10 11.99 -19.41
N THR A 158 26.67 12.85 -18.47
CA THR A 158 27.57 13.66 -17.64
C THR A 158 28.25 12.84 -16.54
N ILE A 159 27.62 11.77 -16.06
CA ILE A 159 28.15 10.92 -14.98
C ILE A 159 29.18 9.92 -15.52
N GLN A 160 28.95 9.36 -16.71
CA GLN A 160 29.94 8.49 -17.37
C GLN A 160 31.25 9.22 -17.68
N LYS A 161 31.21 10.54 -17.93
CA LYS A 161 32.43 11.35 -18.16
C LYS A 161 33.27 11.60 -16.89
N LYS A 162 32.67 11.56 -15.69
CA LYS A 162 33.40 11.77 -14.42
C LYS A 162 33.97 10.47 -13.83
N GLN A 163 33.41 9.31 -14.17
CA GLN A 163 33.98 8.03 -13.80
C GLN A 163 34.99 7.60 -14.88
N GLY A 164 36.17 8.22 -14.87
CA GLY A 164 37.32 7.78 -15.64
C GLY A 164 37.76 6.39 -15.19
N SER A 165 37.10 5.36 -15.70
CA SER A 165 37.53 3.97 -15.60
C SER A 165 37.75 3.48 -17.02
N ALA A 166 39.02 3.32 -17.37
CA ALA A 166 39.47 2.69 -18.58
C ALA A 166 38.98 1.23 -18.61
N ILE A 167 37.94 0.97 -19.37
CA ILE A 167 37.65 -0.35 -19.89
C ILE A 167 37.81 -0.24 -21.41
N PRO A 168 38.73 -1.00 -22.04
CA PRO A 168 38.92 -0.93 -23.48
C PRO A 168 37.66 -1.43 -24.20
N VAL A 169 37.05 -0.52 -24.96
CA VAL A 169 36.01 -0.84 -25.95
C VAL A 169 36.71 -1.53 -27.12
N ALA A 170 36.60 -2.86 -27.16
CA ALA A 170 36.97 -3.63 -28.33
C ALA A 170 35.83 -3.61 -29.36
N THR A 171 36.19 -3.11 -30.54
CA THR A 171 35.69 -3.47 -31.88
C THR A 171 34.20 -3.28 -32.21
N SER A 172 34.01 -2.32 -33.11
CA SER A 172 32.95 -2.21 -34.10
C SER A 172 32.48 -3.56 -34.64
N ILE A 173 31.17 -3.81 -34.55
CA ILE A 173 30.51 -4.85 -35.34
C ILE A 173 29.59 -4.15 -36.32
N ASP A 174 29.93 -4.36 -37.58
CA ASP A 174 29.27 -3.94 -38.80
C ASP A 174 27.88 -4.60 -38.91
N LEU A 175 26.85 -3.80 -39.16
CA LEU A 175 25.44 -4.21 -39.05
C LEU A 175 24.77 -4.48 -40.40
N ASN A 176 25.54 -4.82 -41.43
CA ASN A 176 25.03 -5.12 -42.77
C ASN A 176 25.64 -6.41 -43.34
N ALA A 177 25.26 -7.56 -42.80
CA ALA A 177 25.34 -8.82 -43.53
C ALA A 177 24.38 -9.87 -42.96
N ILE A 178 23.80 -10.65 -43.88
CA ILE A 178 23.10 -11.93 -43.71
C ILE A 178 21.56 -11.86 -43.81
N GLN A 179 21.12 -11.83 -45.07
CA GLN A 179 19.99 -12.63 -45.54
C GLN A 179 20.37 -14.12 -45.48
N ASN A 180 19.67 -14.92 -44.67
CA ASN A 180 18.99 -16.18 -45.07
C ASN A 180 18.62 -17.05 -43.85
N PRO A 181 17.49 -17.78 -43.90
CA PRO A 181 16.98 -18.59 -42.79
C PRO A 181 17.32 -20.07 -42.97
N ALA A 182 17.85 -20.73 -41.93
CA ALA A 182 17.54 -22.13 -41.59
C ALA A 182 18.36 -22.62 -40.37
N ILE A 183 17.75 -23.57 -39.64
CA ILE A 183 18.34 -24.56 -38.72
C ILE A 183 18.48 -24.15 -37.23
N LEU A 184 17.41 -24.49 -36.47
CA LEU A 184 17.38 -25.34 -35.26
C LEU A 184 18.62 -25.34 -34.32
N LYS A 185 18.42 -24.94 -33.04
CA LYS A 185 18.35 -25.84 -31.86
C LYS A 185 18.35 -25.09 -30.51
N THR A 186 17.39 -25.50 -29.66
CA THR A 186 17.46 -25.62 -28.19
C THR A 186 17.90 -24.40 -27.36
N VAL A 187 16.91 -23.65 -26.83
CA VAL A 187 17.08 -22.90 -25.58
C VAL A 187 15.95 -23.27 -24.62
N THR A 188 16.35 -23.91 -23.53
CA THR A 188 15.55 -24.31 -22.38
C THR A 188 15.06 -23.06 -21.65
N THR A 189 13.80 -22.68 -21.84
CA THR A 189 13.14 -21.66 -21.01
C THR A 189 12.82 -22.23 -19.64
N SER A 190 13.67 -21.91 -18.66
CA SER A 190 13.40 -22.12 -17.24
C SER A 190 12.42 -21.04 -16.77
N THR A 191 11.14 -21.39 -16.77
CA THR A 191 10.02 -20.58 -16.30
C THR A 191 10.07 -20.46 -14.78
N LEU A 192 10.74 -19.42 -14.27
CA LEU A 192 10.71 -19.04 -12.86
C LEU A 192 9.32 -18.50 -12.48
N LEU A 193 8.52 -19.40 -11.90
CA LEU A 193 7.28 -19.10 -11.16
C LEU A 193 7.57 -18.14 -9.99
N MET A 194 7.40 -16.83 -10.20
CA MET A 194 7.27 -15.88 -9.11
C MET A 194 5.88 -16.01 -8.48
N GLY A 195 5.79 -16.81 -7.42
CA GLY A 195 4.59 -16.94 -6.61
C GLY A 195 4.17 -15.61 -5.97
N PRO A 196 2.87 -15.42 -5.69
CA PRO A 196 2.35 -14.18 -5.13
C PRO A 196 2.99 -13.88 -3.78
N SER A 197 3.47 -12.63 -3.63
CA SER A 197 4.03 -12.08 -2.40
C SER A 197 3.06 -12.31 -1.24
N VAL A 198 3.34 -13.34 -0.43
CA VAL A 198 2.65 -13.63 0.81
C VAL A 198 3.02 -12.50 1.76
N TRP A 199 2.10 -11.54 1.93
CA TRP A 199 2.15 -10.55 2.98
C TRP A 199 2.30 -11.31 4.30
N LYS A 200 3.54 -11.43 4.79
CA LYS A 200 3.84 -12.13 6.04
C LYS A 200 3.03 -11.45 7.13
N GLN A 201 1.95 -12.10 7.55
CA GLN A 201 1.13 -11.62 8.66
C GLN A 201 2.09 -11.44 9.82
N LYS A 202 2.16 -10.23 10.36
CA LYS A 202 3.00 -9.98 11.54
C LYS A 202 2.57 -11.00 12.61
N PRO A 203 3.52 -11.72 13.24
CA PRO A 203 3.16 -12.69 14.26
C PRO A 203 2.29 -11.99 15.31
N LYS A 204 1.16 -12.61 15.62
CA LYS A 204 0.23 -12.07 16.62
C LYS A 204 0.99 -12.03 17.94
N LEU A 205 1.29 -10.81 18.43
CA LEU A 205 1.86 -10.61 19.76
C LEU A 205 0.94 -11.29 20.78
N THR A 206 1.54 -12.00 21.73
CA THR A 206 0.79 -12.57 22.86
C THR A 206 0.21 -11.43 23.71
N LEU A 207 -0.85 -11.70 24.48
CA LEU A 207 -1.44 -10.71 25.39
C LEU A 207 -0.40 -10.13 26.36
N VAL A 208 0.50 -10.98 26.85
CA VAL A 208 1.61 -10.62 27.73
C VAL A 208 2.57 -9.65 27.04
N GLN A 209 2.99 -9.94 25.80
CA GLN A 209 3.85 -9.03 25.03
C GLN A 209 3.18 -7.69 24.72
N ARG A 210 1.86 -7.68 24.53
CA ARG A 210 1.10 -6.42 24.36
C ARG A 210 1.09 -5.63 25.66
N ALA A 211 0.85 -6.26 26.81
CA ALA A 211 0.86 -5.62 28.12
C ALA A 211 2.25 -5.03 28.43
N VAL A 212 3.32 -5.80 28.26
CA VAL A 212 4.70 -5.31 28.44
C VAL A 212 4.96 -4.07 27.58
N LYS A 213 4.56 -4.11 26.30
CA LYS A 213 4.75 -2.98 25.37
C LYS A 213 3.94 -1.74 25.77
N GLU A 214 2.74 -1.91 26.30
CA GLU A 214 1.90 -0.81 26.78
C GLU A 214 2.47 -0.21 28.07
N SER A 215 2.94 -1.05 29.01
CA SER A 215 3.62 -0.60 30.23
C SER A 215 4.92 0.14 29.93
N THR A 216 5.79 -0.36 29.03
CA THR A 216 7.01 0.35 28.63
C THR A 216 6.69 1.73 28.03
N LYS A 217 5.62 1.83 27.22
CA LYS A 217 5.18 3.13 26.69
C LYS A 217 4.67 4.08 27.77
N ALA A 218 3.98 3.57 28.79
CA ALA A 218 3.51 4.38 29.91
C ALA A 218 4.70 4.94 30.71
N PHE A 219 5.73 4.12 30.98
CA PHE A 219 6.95 4.58 31.66
C PHE A 219 7.72 5.62 30.84
N LEU A 220 7.88 5.42 29.52
CA LEU A 220 8.49 6.42 28.64
C LEU A 220 7.70 7.74 28.63
N LYS A 221 6.37 7.67 28.69
CA LYS A 221 5.52 8.87 28.79
C LYS A 221 5.65 9.59 30.14
N ALA A 222 6.01 8.85 31.19
CA ALA A 222 6.31 9.38 32.52
C ALA A 222 7.75 9.91 32.65
N GLY A 223 8.55 9.86 31.58
CA GLY A 223 9.91 10.40 31.55
C GLY A 223 11.02 9.42 31.94
N LEU A 224 10.71 8.15 32.19
CA LEU A 224 11.73 7.14 32.48
C LEU A 224 12.47 6.75 31.21
N THR A 225 13.75 6.41 31.34
CA THR A 225 14.50 5.81 30.24
C THR A 225 13.99 4.40 29.95
N ARG A 226 14.31 3.88 28.76
CA ARG A 226 13.85 2.53 28.37
C ARG A 226 14.45 1.43 29.24
N GLU A 227 15.66 1.65 29.76
CA GLU A 227 16.39 0.74 30.63
C GLU A 227 15.76 0.73 32.03
N GLU A 228 15.52 1.89 32.64
CA GLU A 228 14.80 2.02 33.91
C GLU A 228 13.40 1.40 33.85
N ALA A 229 12.68 1.62 32.74
CA ALA A 229 11.37 1.02 32.53
C ALA A 229 11.45 -0.52 32.45
N HIS A 230 12.54 -1.08 31.91
CA HIS A 230 12.76 -2.51 31.85
C HIS A 230 13.12 -3.08 33.22
N GLU A 231 14.02 -2.42 33.95
CA GLU A 231 14.40 -2.79 35.32
C GLU A 231 13.20 -2.78 36.27
N LEU A 232 12.33 -1.77 36.18
CA LEU A 232 11.10 -1.73 36.97
C LEU A 232 10.15 -2.87 36.62
N LEU A 233 10.02 -3.21 35.33
CA LEU A 233 9.19 -4.34 34.92
C LEU A 233 9.75 -5.69 35.39
N VAL A 234 11.07 -5.84 35.44
CA VAL A 234 11.76 -6.99 36.04
C VAL A 234 11.51 -7.03 37.55
N LYS A 235 11.66 -5.89 38.24
CA LYS A 235 11.42 -5.76 39.69
C LYS A 235 9.98 -6.08 40.08
N LEU A 236 9.02 -5.74 39.22
CA LEU A 236 7.60 -6.07 39.37
C LEU A 236 7.25 -7.51 38.98
N LYS A 237 8.23 -8.32 38.55
CA LYS A 237 8.07 -9.72 38.13
C LYS A 237 6.99 -9.91 37.06
N VAL A 238 6.91 -8.99 36.09
CA VAL A 238 5.92 -9.08 35.01
C VAL A 238 6.22 -10.32 34.14
N PRO A 239 5.25 -11.23 33.94
CA PRO A 239 5.47 -12.43 33.14
C PRO A 239 6.00 -12.10 31.74
N GLY A 240 6.93 -12.90 31.22
CA GLY A 240 7.44 -12.78 29.84
C GLY A 240 8.59 -11.79 29.63
N ILE A 241 9.12 -11.19 30.69
CA ILE A 241 10.40 -10.49 30.67
C ILE A 241 11.44 -11.42 31.28
N ALA A 242 12.35 -11.91 30.45
CA ALA A 242 13.46 -12.72 30.92
C ALA A 242 14.41 -11.82 31.72
N VAL A 243 14.70 -12.20 32.95
CA VAL A 243 15.84 -11.65 33.69
C VAL A 243 17.06 -12.18 32.97
N GLU A 244 17.81 -11.31 32.29
CA GLU A 244 19.12 -11.67 31.74
C GLU A 244 19.99 -12.12 32.94
N PRO A 245 20.38 -13.40 33.03
CA PRO A 245 21.16 -13.90 34.14
C PRO A 245 22.61 -13.44 33.95
N GLY A 246 22.93 -12.22 34.38
CA GLY A 246 24.24 -11.64 34.04
C GLY A 246 24.84 -10.59 34.97
N HIS A 247 24.16 -10.12 36.04
CA HIS A 247 24.69 -8.99 36.83
C HIS A 247 24.78 -9.15 38.35
N ASP A 248 24.31 -10.26 38.94
CA ASP A 248 24.31 -10.43 40.41
C ASP A 248 25.44 -11.33 40.98
N VAL A 249 26.44 -11.73 40.18
CA VAL A 249 27.48 -12.67 40.65
C VAL A 249 28.71 -11.98 41.28
N VAL A 250 28.78 -10.64 41.34
CA VAL A 250 30.00 -9.96 41.84
C VAL A 250 29.88 -9.39 43.28
N ALA A 251 28.71 -9.42 43.92
CA ALA A 251 28.53 -8.79 45.23
C ALA A 251 28.53 -9.75 46.44
N ALA A 252 28.64 -11.06 46.26
CA ALA A 252 28.48 -12.04 47.35
C ALA A 252 29.70 -12.92 47.66
N ALA A 253 30.91 -12.58 47.16
CA ALA A 253 32.08 -13.46 47.27
C ALA A 253 33.34 -12.79 47.87
N ILE A 254 33.24 -12.11 49.03
CA ILE A 254 34.40 -11.74 49.87
C ILE A 254 34.17 -12.14 51.35
N SER A 255 33.45 -13.23 51.62
CA SER A 255 33.29 -13.73 52.99
C SER A 255 33.04 -15.23 53.02
N ASP A 256 34.01 -16.02 52.53
CA ASP A 256 34.41 -17.29 53.15
C ASP A 256 35.42 -18.01 52.25
N VAL A 257 36.68 -18.00 52.67
CA VAL A 257 37.73 -18.90 52.16
C VAL A 257 38.36 -19.56 53.39
N PHE A 258 37.67 -20.57 53.90
CA PHE A 258 38.30 -21.75 54.47
C PHE A 258 38.37 -22.83 53.37
N GLY A 259 39.49 -23.56 53.34
CA GLY A 259 39.95 -24.35 52.21
C GLY A 259 39.18 -25.63 51.88
N GLY A 260 39.67 -26.30 50.84
CA GLY A 260 39.21 -27.63 50.44
C GLY A 260 39.55 -27.94 48.99
N GLU A 261 40.74 -28.51 48.78
CA GLU A 261 41.11 -29.21 47.55
C GLU A 261 40.17 -30.40 47.31
N ALA A 262 39.60 -30.51 46.11
CA ALA A 262 39.16 -31.79 45.57
C ALA A 262 39.11 -31.75 44.03
N ASN A 263 40.13 -32.38 43.48
CA ASN A 263 40.33 -32.92 42.15
C ASN A 263 39.11 -33.75 41.65
N ILE A 264 38.49 -33.38 40.52
CA ILE A 264 37.61 -34.30 39.74
C ILE A 264 37.82 -34.06 38.23
N GLU A 265 38.08 -35.19 37.57
CA GLU A 265 38.34 -35.47 36.15
C GLU A 265 37.34 -34.91 35.11
N PRO A 266 37.78 -34.70 33.85
CA PRO A 266 36.93 -34.36 32.72
C PRO A 266 36.70 -35.58 31.82
N GLU A 267 35.55 -36.24 31.92
CA GLU A 267 35.15 -37.25 30.93
C GLU A 267 33.63 -37.23 30.74
N LEU A 268 33.14 -36.44 29.78
CA LEU A 268 31.84 -36.61 29.09
C LEU A 268 31.63 -35.48 28.07
N ALA A 269 32.32 -35.58 26.93
CA ALA A 269 32.12 -34.71 25.78
C ALA A 269 32.04 -35.53 24.49
N GLN A 270 31.05 -36.40 24.34
CA GLN A 270 30.90 -37.14 23.07
C GLN A 270 29.49 -37.70 22.78
N VAL A 271 28.40 -36.93 22.96
CA VAL A 271 27.06 -37.34 22.42
C VAL A 271 26.20 -36.12 22.04
N VAL A 272 26.62 -35.29 21.06
CA VAL A 272 25.73 -34.28 20.43
C VAL A 272 26.03 -34.07 18.93
N ALA A 273 26.53 -35.08 18.20
CA ALA A 273 26.99 -34.86 16.82
C ALA A 273 25.94 -35.06 15.70
N ASP A 274 24.74 -35.59 15.96
CA ASP A 274 23.84 -36.06 14.88
C ASP A 274 22.50 -35.31 14.69
N GLN A 275 22.38 -34.04 15.09
CA GLN A 275 21.15 -33.24 14.86
C GLN A 275 21.31 -31.96 14.01
N GLU A 276 22.41 -31.83 13.25
CA GLU A 276 22.71 -30.59 12.50
C GLU A 276 22.55 -30.72 10.97
N ALA A 277 21.50 -31.38 10.49
CA ALA A 277 21.26 -31.53 9.05
C ALA A 277 19.82 -31.19 8.62
N ALA A 278 19.29 -30.00 8.95
CA ALA A 278 18.08 -29.45 8.30
C ALA A 278 17.79 -27.94 8.54
N GLN A 279 18.71 -27.11 9.02
CA GLN A 279 18.46 -25.67 9.15
C GLN A 279 18.79 -24.93 7.85
N LEU A 280 17.79 -24.78 6.98
CA LEU A 280 17.81 -23.79 5.90
C LEU A 280 18.28 -22.43 6.46
N PRO A 281 19.25 -21.74 5.82
CA PRO A 281 19.82 -20.52 6.35
C PRO A 281 18.71 -19.48 6.55
N LYS A 282 18.44 -19.16 7.82
CA LYS A 282 17.51 -18.09 8.20
C LYS A 282 18.00 -16.83 7.49
N ALA A 283 17.18 -16.31 6.58
CA ALA A 283 17.50 -15.16 5.75
C ALA A 283 18.09 -14.03 6.62
N SER A 284 19.41 -13.88 6.56
CA SER A 284 20.14 -12.84 7.27
C SER A 284 19.51 -11.51 6.89
N ARG A 285 19.15 -10.71 7.91
CA ARG A 285 18.58 -9.38 7.70
C ARG A 285 19.65 -8.58 6.96
N ARG A 286 19.47 -8.39 5.64
CA ARG A 286 20.41 -7.63 4.82
C ARG A 286 20.60 -6.27 5.47
N ILE A 287 21.82 -6.03 5.94
CA ILE A 287 22.22 -4.74 6.49
C ILE A 287 21.99 -3.70 5.38
N PRO A 288 21.29 -2.59 5.64
CA PRO A 288 21.09 -1.56 4.64
C PRO A 288 22.44 -1.09 4.12
N GLN A 289 22.68 -1.20 2.82
CA GLN A 289 23.87 -0.62 2.21
C GLN A 289 23.86 0.89 2.46
N LYS A 290 24.96 1.41 3.03
CA LYS A 290 25.19 2.84 3.14
C LYS A 290 25.27 3.41 1.72
N LYS A 291 24.55 4.51 1.46
CA LYS A 291 24.58 5.18 0.16
C LYS A 291 25.86 6.00 0.08
N ASP A 292 26.50 5.98 -1.07
CA ASP A 292 27.67 6.83 -1.35
C ASP A 292 27.26 8.31 -1.44
N GLN A 293 28.19 9.21 -1.13
CA GLN A 293 27.90 10.65 -1.08
C GLN A 293 27.46 11.18 -2.45
N LEU A 294 28.12 10.74 -3.53
CA LEU A 294 27.75 11.09 -4.91
C LEU A 294 26.34 10.62 -5.28
N GLN A 295 25.90 9.48 -4.73
CA GLN A 295 24.54 8.98 -4.95
C GLN A 295 23.52 9.88 -4.25
N ILE A 296 23.84 10.39 -3.07
CA ILE A 296 22.96 11.30 -2.31
C ILE A 296 22.81 12.63 -3.05
N GLU A 297 23.90 13.22 -3.49
CA GLU A 297 23.88 14.50 -4.24
C GLU A 297 23.04 14.41 -5.53
N LEU A 298 23.18 13.31 -6.29
CA LEU A 298 22.36 13.12 -7.48
C LEU A 298 20.87 12.93 -7.13
N LEU A 299 20.58 12.14 -6.08
CA LEU A 299 19.21 11.94 -5.62
C LEU A 299 18.57 13.25 -5.14
N GLU A 300 19.34 14.12 -4.48
CA GLU A 300 18.89 15.45 -4.04
C GLU A 300 18.59 16.37 -5.23
N LYS A 301 19.49 16.45 -6.21
CA LYS A 301 19.26 17.23 -7.44
C LYS A 301 17.98 16.79 -8.16
N VAL A 302 17.81 15.48 -8.36
CA VAL A 302 16.63 14.90 -9.03
C VAL A 302 15.36 15.08 -8.19
N TYR A 303 15.48 15.15 -6.87
CA TYR A 303 14.36 15.42 -5.96
C TYR A 303 13.90 16.88 -6.02
N GLU A 304 14.82 17.82 -6.18
CA GLU A 304 14.50 19.24 -6.36
C GLU A 304 13.70 19.49 -7.64
N GLU A 305 14.06 18.80 -8.73
CA GLU A 305 13.33 18.84 -10.00
C GLU A 305 11.91 18.24 -9.86
N SER A 306 11.79 17.10 -9.19
CA SER A 306 10.48 16.46 -8.97
C SER A 306 10.47 15.65 -7.68
N PRO A 307 9.72 16.07 -6.64
CA PRO A 307 9.67 15.41 -5.33
C PRO A 307 9.06 14.01 -5.32
N VAL A 308 8.42 13.59 -6.41
CA VAL A 308 7.72 12.30 -6.50
C VAL A 308 8.49 11.37 -7.44
N CYS A 309 8.87 10.20 -6.92
CA CYS A 309 9.55 9.17 -7.70
C CYS A 309 8.64 7.95 -7.89
N GLY A 310 8.11 7.78 -9.12
CA GLY A 310 7.35 6.60 -9.51
C GLY A 310 8.25 5.44 -9.97
N ASP A 311 7.67 4.25 -10.15
CA ASP A 311 8.40 3.01 -10.43
C ASP A 311 9.28 3.09 -11.69
N GLN A 312 8.80 3.70 -12.77
CA GLN A 312 9.56 3.84 -14.01
C GLN A 312 10.78 4.77 -13.84
N ARG A 313 10.61 5.91 -13.15
CA ARG A 313 11.69 6.83 -12.83
C ARG A 313 12.72 6.20 -11.90
N ALA A 314 12.25 5.45 -10.89
CA ALA A 314 13.12 4.69 -10.01
C ALA A 314 13.94 3.62 -10.75
N LYS A 315 13.38 2.96 -11.78
CA LYS A 315 14.12 2.03 -12.65
C LYS A 315 15.19 2.72 -13.51
N LYS A 316 14.91 3.92 -14.03
CA LYS A 316 15.91 4.70 -14.76
C LYS A 316 17.06 5.09 -13.83
N LEU A 317 16.75 5.66 -12.66
CA LEU A 317 17.73 6.05 -11.65
C LEU A 317 18.51 4.86 -11.07
N SER A 318 17.89 3.68 -10.94
CA SER A 318 18.60 2.48 -10.45
C SER A 318 19.73 2.07 -11.35
N THR A 319 19.56 2.24 -12.66
CA THR A 319 20.58 1.90 -13.66
C THR A 319 21.78 2.84 -13.56
N VAL A 320 21.53 4.12 -13.28
CA VAL A 320 22.57 5.15 -13.15
C VAL A 320 23.30 5.05 -11.80
N LEU A 321 22.57 4.81 -10.72
CA LEU A 321 23.11 4.88 -9.35
C LEU A 321 23.60 3.54 -8.81
N GLY A 322 23.25 2.41 -9.45
CA GLY A 322 23.52 1.08 -8.91
C GLY A 322 22.71 0.74 -7.65
N LEU A 323 21.67 1.52 -7.33
CA LEU A 323 20.75 1.28 -6.23
C LEU A 323 19.52 0.51 -6.69
N THR A 324 18.90 -0.28 -5.83
CA THR A 324 17.62 -0.92 -6.20
C THR A 324 16.50 0.12 -6.34
N PRO A 325 15.52 -0.07 -7.25
CA PRO A 325 14.40 0.87 -7.40
C PRO A 325 13.64 1.12 -6.08
N ALA A 326 13.53 0.08 -5.24
CA ALA A 326 12.90 0.19 -3.92
C ALA A 326 13.69 1.10 -2.95
N GLN A 327 15.02 1.06 -2.97
CA GLN A 327 15.86 1.95 -2.15
C GLN A 327 15.69 3.42 -2.57
N ILE A 328 15.56 3.67 -3.88
CA ILE A 328 15.36 5.02 -4.43
C ILE A 328 13.99 5.56 -4.01
N ILE A 329 12.91 4.80 -4.23
CA ILE A 329 11.55 5.19 -3.81
C ILE A 329 11.51 5.45 -2.29
N TYR A 330 12.14 4.57 -1.51
CA TYR A 330 12.21 4.71 -0.06
C TYR A 330 12.96 5.98 0.36
N TRP A 331 14.06 6.32 -0.32
CA TRP A 331 14.79 7.55 -0.09
C TRP A 331 13.91 8.77 -0.38
N PHE A 332 13.23 8.83 -1.53
CA PHE A 332 12.32 9.94 -1.87
C PHE A 332 11.21 10.14 -0.83
N HIS A 333 10.60 9.06 -0.36
CA HIS A 333 9.57 9.13 0.68
C HIS A 333 10.12 9.64 2.02
N ASN A 334 11.31 9.21 2.41
CA ASN A 334 11.95 9.69 3.64
C ASN A 334 12.35 11.16 3.51
N THR A 335 12.96 11.57 2.41
CA THR A 335 13.34 12.96 2.14
C THR A 335 12.12 13.88 2.16
N ALA A 336 11.01 13.49 1.51
CA ALA A 336 9.76 14.24 1.55
C ALA A 336 9.19 14.36 2.97
N ARG A 337 9.29 13.29 3.77
CA ARG A 337 8.86 13.31 5.17
C ARG A 337 9.75 14.22 6.03
N HIS A 338 11.06 14.25 5.79
CA HIS A 338 12.00 15.12 6.49
C HIS A 338 11.77 16.59 6.14
N LYS A 339 11.62 16.96 4.85
CA LYS A 339 11.32 18.33 4.45
C LYS A 339 9.99 18.84 5.04
N ARG A 340 8.95 18.02 5.09
CA ARG A 340 7.68 18.38 5.76
C ARG A 340 7.85 18.66 7.25
N LYS A 341 8.68 17.87 7.94
CA LYS A 341 8.99 18.11 9.36
C LYS A 341 9.77 19.41 9.54
N LEU A 342 10.75 19.68 8.69
CA LEU A 342 11.54 20.92 8.74
C LEU A 342 10.62 22.14 8.55
N ASN A 343 9.75 22.11 7.55
CA ASN A 343 8.79 23.18 7.28
C ASN A 343 7.74 23.34 8.40
N SER A 344 7.43 22.29 9.15
CA SER A 344 6.52 22.38 10.30
C SER A 344 7.18 22.96 11.55
N VAL A 345 8.52 22.90 11.64
CA VAL A 345 9.28 23.33 12.81
C VAL A 345 9.82 24.75 12.66
N THR A 346 9.79 25.33 11.45
CA THR A 346 10.12 26.75 11.28
C THR A 346 8.89 27.55 11.71
N PRO A 347 8.81 28.10 12.95
CA PRO A 347 7.70 28.96 13.33
C PRO A 347 7.71 30.13 12.36
N ALA A 348 6.51 30.59 11.98
CA ALA A 348 6.32 31.78 11.17
C ALA A 348 7.27 32.87 11.68
N VAL A 349 8.34 33.13 10.93
CA VAL A 349 9.19 34.29 11.16
C VAL A 349 8.23 35.45 11.10
N THR A 350 8.06 36.08 12.25
CA THR A 350 7.30 37.29 12.48
C THR A 350 7.69 38.24 11.36
N VAL A 351 6.77 38.46 10.44
CA VAL A 351 6.91 39.49 9.42
C VAL A 351 6.96 40.79 10.21
N GLU A 352 8.16 41.32 10.43
CA GLU A 352 8.29 42.68 10.91
C GLU A 352 7.63 43.58 9.86
N GLU A 353 6.47 44.11 10.24
CA GLU A 353 5.72 45.15 9.56
C GLU A 353 6.67 46.27 9.16
N THR A 354 7.13 46.25 7.92
CA THR A 354 7.69 47.45 7.29
C THR A 354 6.50 48.29 6.89
N THR A 355 6.08 49.15 7.82
CA THR A 355 5.00 50.14 7.66
C THR A 355 5.39 51.13 6.57
N ILE A 356 5.07 50.83 5.31
CA ILE A 356 5.10 51.80 4.23
C ILE A 356 3.79 52.59 4.32
N VAL A 357 3.87 53.73 5.01
CA VAL A 357 2.84 54.78 5.00
C VAL A 357 2.70 55.27 3.56
N THR A 358 1.67 54.79 2.85
CA THR A 358 1.26 55.35 1.57
C THR A 358 -0.07 56.05 1.80
N GLU A 359 0.01 57.35 2.06
CA GLU A 359 -1.14 58.25 1.97
C GLU A 359 -1.60 58.28 0.51
N VAL A 360 -2.83 57.88 0.24
CA VAL A 360 -3.54 58.25 -0.99
C VAL A 360 -4.93 58.75 -0.59
N PRO A 361 -5.30 59.98 -1.02
CA PRO A 361 -6.48 60.66 -0.56
C PRO A 361 -7.74 60.19 -1.30
N HIS A 362 -8.81 60.18 -0.51
CA HIS A 362 -10.15 60.70 -0.75
C HIS A 362 -10.62 61.03 -2.19
N ASP A 363 -11.89 60.68 -2.39
CA ASP A 363 -12.83 61.09 -3.43
C ASP A 363 -12.75 60.39 -4.79
N PHE A 364 -13.75 59.54 -5.07
CA PHE A 364 -14.60 59.76 -6.24
C PHE A 364 -15.98 59.10 -6.08
N ASN A 365 -16.95 59.99 -5.95
CA ASN A 365 -18.39 59.85 -6.09
C ASN A 365 -18.77 59.63 -7.57
N THR A 366 -19.57 58.61 -7.93
CA THR A 366 -20.46 58.57 -9.13
C THR A 366 -21.40 57.35 -8.98
N GLN A 367 -22.65 57.51 -8.54
CA GLN A 367 -23.88 57.74 -9.34
C GLN A 367 -24.26 56.65 -10.36
N ASP A 368 -25.48 56.14 -10.12
CA ASP A 368 -26.52 55.74 -11.07
C ASP A 368 -26.26 54.60 -12.07
N ALA A 369 -26.82 53.43 -11.76
CA ALA A 369 -27.15 52.39 -12.74
C ALA A 369 -28.67 52.41 -13.03
N PRO A 370 -29.11 52.55 -14.29
CA PRO A 370 -30.52 52.56 -14.63
C PRO A 370 -31.10 51.14 -14.69
N VAL A 371 -32.34 51.05 -14.20
CA VAL A 371 -33.23 49.89 -14.25
C VAL A 371 -33.59 49.58 -15.71
N PHE A 372 -33.20 48.41 -16.21
CA PHE A 372 -33.68 47.89 -17.49
C PHE A 372 -35.01 47.16 -17.27
N VAL A 373 -36.12 47.82 -17.60
CA VAL A 373 -37.45 47.22 -17.73
C VAL A 373 -37.59 46.74 -19.17
N SER A 374 -37.43 45.44 -19.41
CA SER A 374 -37.77 44.82 -20.69
C SER A 374 -39.20 44.28 -20.62
N ASN A 375 -40.14 45.14 -21.02
CA ASN A 375 -41.48 44.76 -21.48
C ASN A 375 -41.39 44.64 -23.02
N LEU A 376 -41.63 43.46 -23.61
CA LEU A 376 -42.29 43.35 -24.93
C LEU A 376 -42.62 41.90 -25.31
N MET A 377 -43.92 41.68 -25.63
CA MET A 377 -44.57 40.83 -26.66
C MET A 377 -43.91 39.49 -27.03
N MET A 378 -44.63 38.36 -27.13
CA MET A 378 -45.98 38.10 -27.62
C MET A 378 -46.42 36.71 -27.16
#